data_AF-A0A497ZKS3-F1
#
_entry.id   AF-A0A497ZKS3-F1
#
_cell.length_a   1.000
_cell.length_b   1.000
_cell.length_c   1.000
_cell.angle_alpha   90.00
_cell.angle_beta   90.00
_cell.angle_gamma   90.00
#
_symmetry.space_group_name_H-M   'P 1'
#
loop_
_entity.id
_entity.type
_entity.pdbx_description
1 polymer ?
#
loop_
_entity_poly.entity_id
_entity_poly.type
_entity_poly.pdbx_seq_one_letter_code
_entity_poly.pdbx_strand_id
1 'polypeptide(L)'
;MEFRVLGPVGAWRGDSEVALDGAKQRTVLAALLLAEGRTVPDTRLCELLWGERPPATFAAQLYNYVSRLRKYLGAEVDIVRQWSGYQIRIGAARLDLDEFERLAEAGREALRDGRHAEAAERLHAAMSLWRGPALSNVTEHLAAAEAHRMAEVRMAVLESRIEADLRLGRHVRLVPEITQLVAKHPLHEGLRGQLMTALLHSDRQADALAAYHEGRRVLADELGVDPGPLLTEAYRSILAGPPAPAVVAEPSWHGVRPAMLPPGVGDFAGREEELNGLLRVLTAEPRACPPVAVVTGMAGVGKSTLALHAAHLTRTAFPDGQLYADLGRARGNAVEPYDVLGWFLRSLGHAESAIPKGLDERVRLYRSQLAGRRLLVMLDGTADYAQVSPLLPGDPGCQVIVTSRLRMPELAGATSIEVGTLDRRQALALLGRIIGAQRVAEEAEAAGRIVELCGRLSLGVRVAGSRLLARPHWSLGYLADRLADERYRLDELRLGSMDVRERLDSSYHQLADLGQLALRRLALLRTPAFPSWCTAEVLGVSRHAGEEVGENLVDARLLEIVESDGGRRQRFRFHDLVRVFAREKADQADRVLVAGAGALSAVGN
;
A
#
# COMPACT_ATOMS: atom_id res chain seq x y z
N MET A 1 15.23 50.20 11.88
CA MET A 1 16.64 49.86 11.60
C MET A 1 16.84 48.34 11.55
N GLU A 2 17.84 47.84 10.81
CA GLU A 2 18.28 46.42 10.79
C GLU A 2 19.76 46.33 11.17
N PHE A 3 20.11 45.44 12.09
CA PHE A 3 21.46 45.14 12.52
C PHE A 3 21.91 43.80 11.97
N ARG A 4 23.15 43.76 11.48
CA ARG A 4 23.74 42.56 10.92
C ARG A 4 25.00 42.18 11.67
N VAL A 5 25.08 40.94 12.15
CA VAL A 5 26.24 40.37 12.86
C VAL A 5 26.66 39.01 12.32
N LEU A 6 25.80 38.34 11.52
CA LEU A 6 26.08 37.06 10.84
C LEU A 6 26.95 37.23 9.58
N GLY A 7 27.96 38.08 9.67
CA GLY A 7 28.85 38.49 8.59
C GLY A 7 29.64 39.73 9.01
N PRO A 8 29.95 40.65 8.09
CA PRO A 8 30.41 41.98 8.45
C PRO A 8 29.38 42.70 9.33
N VAL A 9 29.81 43.21 10.48
CA VAL A 9 28.99 43.98 11.41
C VAL A 9 28.60 45.32 10.79
N GLY A 10 27.31 45.63 10.82
CA GLY A 10 26.78 46.90 10.34
C GLY A 10 25.33 47.17 10.78
N ALA A 11 24.84 48.34 10.42
CA ALA A 11 23.46 48.76 10.64
C ALA A 11 22.89 49.36 9.35
N TRP A 12 21.62 49.11 9.06
CA TRP A 12 20.91 49.58 7.87
C TRP A 12 19.63 50.32 8.25
N ARG A 13 19.38 51.45 7.59
CA ARG A 13 18.12 52.18 7.66
C ARG A 13 17.45 52.10 6.29
N GLY A 14 16.45 51.22 6.16
CA GLY A 14 15.95 50.81 4.85
C GLY A 14 17.08 50.16 4.06
N ASP A 15 17.29 50.61 2.83
CA ASP A 15 18.33 50.07 1.95
C ASP A 15 19.71 50.74 2.14
N SER A 16 19.82 51.75 3.00
CA SER A 16 21.05 52.52 3.20
C SER A 16 21.85 52.01 4.40
N GLU A 17 23.13 51.70 4.19
CA GLU A 17 24.07 51.36 5.26
C GLU A 17 24.42 52.61 6.10
N VAL A 18 24.38 52.45 7.42
CA VAL A 18 24.83 53.46 8.38
C VAL A 18 26.36 53.37 8.49
N ALA A 19 27.06 54.44 8.13
CA ALA A 19 28.52 54.48 8.16
C ALA A 19 29.05 54.40 9.61
N LEU A 20 29.63 53.24 9.96
CA LEU A 20 30.33 53.02 11.23
C LEU A 20 31.85 53.13 11.02
N ASP A 21 32.55 53.92 11.83
CA ASP A 21 33.99 54.16 11.62
C ASP A 21 34.84 53.08 12.29
N GLY A 22 35.35 52.16 11.45
CA GLY A 22 36.42 51.23 11.83
C GLY A 22 36.00 50.09 12.76
N ALA A 23 36.94 49.16 12.96
CA ALA A 23 36.69 47.91 13.67
C ALA A 23 36.25 48.11 15.12
N LYS A 24 36.83 49.09 15.85
CA LYS A 24 36.53 49.32 17.27
C LYS A 24 35.09 49.79 17.54
N GLN A 25 34.52 50.64 16.69
CA GLN A 25 33.11 51.04 16.85
C GLN A 25 32.18 49.86 16.57
N ARG A 26 32.48 49.07 15.54
CA ARG A 26 31.73 47.85 15.20
C ARG A 26 31.84 46.80 16.31
N THR A 27 32.99 46.68 16.96
CA THR A 27 33.18 45.83 18.15
C THR A 27 32.26 46.24 19.29
N VAL A 28 32.19 47.53 19.63
CA VAL A 28 31.28 47.99 20.71
C VAL A 28 29.83 47.68 20.35
N LEU A 29 29.41 47.98 19.12
CA LEU A 29 28.05 47.69 18.68
C LEU A 29 27.73 46.19 18.76
N ALA A 30 28.57 45.33 18.19
CA ALA A 30 28.38 43.89 18.22
C ALA A 30 28.37 43.32 19.63
N ALA A 31 29.31 43.74 20.50
CA ALA A 31 29.37 43.28 21.89
C ALA A 31 28.09 43.62 22.66
N LEU A 32 27.51 44.81 22.42
CA LEU A 32 26.25 45.21 23.05
C LEU A 32 25.05 44.44 22.48
N LEU A 33 24.99 44.23 21.16
CA LEU A 33 23.93 43.46 20.51
C LEU A 33 23.91 42.00 20.99
N LEU A 34 25.07 41.35 21.05
CA LEU A 34 25.24 39.97 21.51
C LEU A 34 24.97 39.78 23.01
N ALA A 35 24.90 40.87 23.77
CA ALA A 35 24.52 40.81 25.18
C ALA A 35 23.01 40.69 25.39
N GLU A 36 22.20 40.79 24.32
CA GLU A 36 20.74 40.60 24.33
C GLU A 36 20.05 41.51 25.37
N GLY A 37 20.44 42.79 25.36
CA GLY A 37 19.90 43.77 26.31
C GLY A 37 20.46 43.64 27.73
N ARG A 38 21.48 42.81 28.01
CA ARG A 38 22.22 42.87 29.28
C ARG A 38 23.25 43.99 29.28
N THR A 39 23.61 44.48 30.46
CA THR A 39 24.69 45.47 30.60
C THR A 39 26.05 44.79 30.36
N VAL A 40 26.85 45.33 29.46
CA VAL A 40 28.24 44.93 29.24
C VAL A 40 29.18 45.85 30.02
N PRO A 41 29.96 45.35 30.99
CA PRO A 41 30.90 46.16 31.77
C PRO A 41 32.00 46.80 30.90
N ASP A 42 32.52 47.95 31.34
CA ASP A 42 33.62 48.64 30.67
C ASP A 42 34.87 47.78 30.55
N THR A 43 35.18 46.99 31.58
CA THR A 43 36.31 46.06 31.60
C THR A 43 36.16 45.01 30.49
N ARG A 44 34.95 44.47 30.32
CA ARG A 44 34.66 43.50 29.25
C ARG A 44 34.74 44.14 27.87
N LEU A 45 34.16 45.33 27.68
CA LEU A 45 34.28 46.06 26.42
C LEU A 45 35.75 46.39 26.11
N CYS A 46 36.55 46.70 27.14
CA CYS A 46 37.97 46.96 27.02
C CYS A 46 38.74 45.72 26.54
N GLU A 47 38.50 44.55 27.16
CA GLU A 47 39.08 43.27 26.72
C GLU A 47 38.74 42.96 25.25
N LEU A 48 37.48 43.13 24.87
CA LEU A 48 37.03 42.86 23.49
C LEU A 48 37.62 43.84 22.46
N LEU A 49 38.03 45.04 22.88
CA LEU A 49 38.59 46.07 22.01
C LEU A 49 40.11 46.04 21.90
N TRP A 50 40.82 45.70 22.99
CA TRP A 50 42.27 45.84 23.09
C TRP A 50 42.99 44.64 23.74
N GLY A 51 42.26 43.61 24.17
CA GLY A 51 42.84 42.45 24.85
C GLY A 51 43.56 42.85 26.14
N GLU A 52 44.74 42.26 26.36
CA GLU A 52 45.54 42.47 27.58
C GLU A 52 46.30 43.81 27.62
N ARG A 53 46.33 44.58 26.52
CA ARG A 53 47.13 45.81 26.40
C ARG A 53 46.28 47.04 26.07
N PRO A 54 45.36 47.45 26.96
CA PRO A 54 44.54 48.63 26.72
C PRO A 54 45.36 49.92 26.84
N PRO A 55 45.02 50.97 26.06
CA PRO A 55 45.63 52.27 26.23
C PRO A 55 45.21 52.89 27.57
N ALA A 56 46.07 53.72 28.17
CA ALA A 56 45.74 54.44 29.41
C ALA A 56 44.47 55.32 29.29
N THR A 57 44.09 55.68 28.07
CA THR A 57 42.89 56.48 27.74
C THR A 57 41.68 55.65 27.32
N PHE A 58 41.65 54.33 27.58
CA PHE A 58 40.59 53.44 27.08
C PHE A 58 39.18 53.92 27.45
N ALA A 59 38.97 54.40 28.68
CA ALA A 59 37.65 54.88 29.12
C ALA A 59 37.14 56.07 28.29
N ALA A 60 38.03 57.02 27.95
CA ALA A 60 37.70 58.15 27.10
C ALA A 60 37.45 57.72 25.64
N GLN A 61 38.23 56.77 25.13
CA GLN A 61 38.01 56.20 23.79
C GLN A 61 36.68 55.44 23.70
N LEU A 62 36.34 54.64 24.72
CA LEU A 62 35.08 53.92 24.80
C LEU A 62 33.87 54.88 24.82
N TYR A 63 33.93 55.93 25.62
CA TYR A 63 32.91 56.98 25.63
C TYR A 63 32.74 57.62 24.23
N ASN A 64 33.85 57.90 23.53
CA ASN A 64 33.82 58.44 22.17
C ASN A 64 33.16 57.49 21.17
N TYR A 65 33.45 56.18 21.25
CA TYR A 65 32.80 55.19 20.40
C TYR A 65 31.30 55.09 20.66
N VAL A 66 30.87 55.05 21.92
CA VAL A 66 29.44 55.02 22.29
C VAL A 66 28.74 56.32 21.87
N SER A 67 29.37 57.47 22.04
CA SER A 67 28.84 58.76 21.61
C SER A 67 28.60 58.82 20.09
N ARG A 68 29.55 58.32 19.29
CA ARG A 68 29.39 58.20 17.83
C ARG A 68 28.30 57.21 17.45
N LEU A 69 28.23 56.05 18.11
CA LEU A 69 27.16 55.07 17.88
C LEU A 69 25.78 55.68 18.15
N ARG A 70 25.60 56.38 19.27
CA ARG A 70 24.35 57.12 19.56
C ARG A 70 24.00 58.12 18.45
N LYS A 71 24.99 58.86 17.95
CA LYS A 71 24.80 59.81 16.85
C LYS A 71 24.38 59.12 15.54
N TYR A 72 25.03 58.02 15.18
CA TYR A 72 24.78 57.33 13.91
C TYR A 72 23.45 56.54 13.92
N LEU A 73 23.14 55.86 15.02
CA LEU A 73 21.93 55.04 15.14
C LEU A 73 20.66 55.89 15.34
N GLY A 74 20.79 57.05 16.00
CA GLY A 74 19.68 57.99 16.23
C GLY A 74 18.72 57.52 17.33
N ALA A 75 17.56 58.18 17.43
CA ALA A 75 16.60 57.97 18.53
C ALA A 75 15.86 56.61 18.50
N GLU A 76 15.96 55.84 17.40
CA GLU A 76 15.37 54.50 17.29
C GLU A 76 16.04 53.48 18.21
N VAL A 77 17.29 53.73 18.63
CA VAL A 77 18.13 52.79 19.37
C VAL A 77 18.76 53.51 20.55
N ASP A 78 18.50 53.01 21.75
CA ASP A 78 18.98 53.63 22.97
C ASP A 78 20.18 52.85 23.53
N ILE A 79 21.33 53.52 23.63
CA ILE A 79 22.50 52.97 24.33
C ILE A 79 22.59 53.69 25.66
N VAL A 80 22.31 53.00 26.76
CA VAL A 80 22.24 53.58 28.11
C VAL A 80 23.51 53.24 28.88
N ARG A 81 24.00 54.22 29.64
CA ARG A 81 25.06 54.00 30.63
C ARG A 81 24.41 53.40 31.87
N GLN A 82 24.80 52.19 32.26
CA GLN A 82 24.26 51.51 33.43
C GLN A 82 25.42 51.09 34.33
N TRP A 83 25.52 51.69 35.53
CA TRP A 83 26.67 51.55 36.44
C TRP A 83 28.01 51.80 35.71
N SER A 84 28.93 50.83 35.75
CA SER A 84 30.22 50.81 35.06
C SER A 84 30.17 50.03 33.74
N GLY A 85 29.08 50.15 32.98
CA GLY A 85 28.92 49.48 31.69
C GLY A 85 27.90 50.17 30.77
N TYR A 86 27.63 49.53 29.63
CA TYR A 86 26.67 49.99 28.64
C TYR A 86 25.65 48.91 28.30
N GLN A 87 24.42 49.31 28.04
CA GLN A 87 23.32 48.45 27.61
C GLN A 87 22.74 49.04 26.32
N ILE A 88 22.45 48.20 25.31
CA ILE A 88 21.72 48.63 24.10
C ILE A 88 20.27 48.15 24.15
N ARG A 89 19.34 49.00 23.71
CA ARG A 89 17.92 48.68 23.50
C ARG A 89 17.56 49.04 22.06
N ILE A 90 17.25 48.02 21.27
CA ILE A 90 17.02 48.17 19.83
C ILE A 90 15.54 48.40 19.46
N GLY A 91 14.62 48.33 20.43
CA GLY A 91 13.20 48.64 20.22
C GLY A 91 12.56 47.78 19.13
N ALA A 92 12.03 48.42 18.08
CA ALA A 92 11.44 47.75 16.91
C ALA A 92 12.47 47.41 15.80
N ALA A 93 13.75 47.72 16.00
CA ALA A 93 14.80 47.31 15.08
C ALA A 93 15.02 45.79 15.14
N ARG A 94 15.48 45.22 14.03
CA ARG A 94 15.71 43.78 13.88
C ARG A 94 17.19 43.47 13.94
N LEU A 95 17.55 42.34 14.55
CA LEU A 95 18.89 41.76 14.52
C LEU A 95 18.85 40.47 13.70
N ASP A 96 19.77 40.30 12.75
CA ASP A 96 19.80 39.10 11.91
C ASP A 96 20.09 37.80 12.69
N LEU A 97 20.77 37.90 13.84
CA LEU A 97 20.94 36.78 14.78
C LEU A 97 19.61 36.31 15.37
N ASP A 98 18.76 37.22 15.86
CA ASP A 98 17.46 36.86 16.44
C ASP A 98 16.55 36.21 15.39
N GLU A 99 16.57 36.73 14.16
CA GLU A 99 15.79 36.16 13.05
C GLU A 99 16.33 34.78 12.63
N PHE A 100 17.65 34.60 12.64
CA PHE A 100 18.29 33.31 12.42
C PHE A 100 17.87 32.28 13.47
N GLU A 101 17.92 32.63 14.76
CA GLU A 101 17.52 31.73 15.85
C GLU A 101 16.04 31.38 15.78
N ARG A 102 15.18 32.35 15.44
CA ARG A 102 13.74 32.13 15.25
C ARG A 102 13.45 31.18 14.08
N LEU A 103 14.11 31.37 12.94
CA LEU A 103 13.96 30.47 11.78
C LEU A 103 14.55 29.08 12.05
N ALA A 104 15.66 29.01 12.78
CA ALA A 104 16.29 27.77 13.18
C ALA A 104 15.40 26.94 14.13
N GLU A 105 14.78 27.57 15.14
CA GLU A 105 13.87 26.85 16.03
C GLU A 105 12.63 26.37 15.29
N ALA A 106 11.97 27.24 14.51
CA ALA A 106 10.80 26.86 13.72
C ALA A 106 11.10 25.70 12.75
N GLY A 107 12.30 25.71 12.15
CA GLY A 107 12.78 24.63 11.30
C GLY A 107 13.00 23.31 12.04
N ARG A 108 13.59 23.37 13.24
CA ARG A 108 13.79 22.18 14.10
C ARG A 108 12.49 21.63 14.66
N GLU A 109 11.53 22.47 15.02
CA GLU A 109 10.18 22.06 15.40
C GLU A 109 9.49 21.35 14.24
N ALA A 110 9.52 21.92 13.03
CA ALA A 110 8.97 21.27 11.84
C ALA A 110 9.66 19.93 11.52
N LEU A 111 10.96 19.78 11.79
CA LEU A 111 11.66 18.49 11.69
C LEU A 111 11.10 17.45 12.68
N ARG A 112 10.94 17.83 13.95
CA ARG A 112 10.40 16.93 14.99
C ARG A 112 8.97 16.48 14.67
N ASP A 113 8.18 17.36 14.06
CA ASP A 113 6.79 17.09 13.66
C ASP A 113 6.65 16.32 12.32
N GLY A 114 7.75 16.01 11.63
CA GLY A 114 7.71 15.35 10.32
C GLY A 114 7.32 16.26 9.15
N ARG A 115 7.21 17.57 9.35
CA ARG A 115 6.91 18.58 8.31
C ARG A 115 8.17 18.96 7.52
N HIS A 116 8.79 17.98 6.87
CA HIS A 116 10.14 18.10 6.29
C HIS A 116 10.29 19.21 5.23
N ALA A 117 9.25 19.46 4.43
CA ALA A 117 9.28 20.53 3.41
C ALA A 117 9.38 21.93 4.04
N GLU A 118 8.57 22.18 5.07
CA GLU A 118 8.59 23.44 5.81
C GLU A 118 9.90 23.59 6.58
N ALA A 119 10.37 22.52 7.23
CA ALA A 119 11.67 22.52 7.89
C ALA A 119 12.80 22.93 6.94
N ALA A 120 12.87 22.32 5.76
CA ALA A 120 13.88 22.65 4.77
C ALA A 120 13.80 24.12 4.35
N GLU A 121 12.60 24.66 4.09
CA GLU A 121 12.41 26.08 3.74
C GLU A 121 12.94 27.02 4.83
N ARG A 122 12.53 26.79 6.09
CA ARG A 122 12.93 27.63 7.24
C ARG A 122 14.43 27.57 7.51
N LEU A 123 15.03 26.37 7.46
CA LEU A 123 16.46 26.18 7.72
C LEU A 123 17.33 26.74 6.60
N HIS A 124 16.88 26.70 5.34
CA HIS A 124 17.55 27.39 4.24
C HIS A 124 17.48 28.91 4.41
N ALA A 125 16.30 29.44 4.80
CA ALA A 125 16.14 30.86 5.07
C ALA A 125 17.02 31.32 6.25
N ALA A 126 17.18 30.51 7.29
CA ALA A 126 18.12 30.79 8.36
C ALA A 126 19.57 30.86 7.82
N MET A 127 20.01 29.83 7.09
CA MET A 127 21.36 29.77 6.55
C MET A 127 21.69 30.89 5.55
N SER A 128 20.71 31.44 4.85
CA SER A 128 20.91 32.55 3.90
C SER A 128 21.19 33.90 4.56
N LEU A 129 20.92 34.04 5.87
CA LEU A 129 21.28 35.23 6.64
C LEU A 129 22.80 35.37 6.85
N TRP A 130 23.55 34.25 6.76
CA TRP A 130 24.99 34.23 6.91
C TRP A 130 25.71 34.75 5.67
N ARG A 131 26.48 35.82 5.83
CA ARG A 131 27.19 36.54 4.75
C ARG A 131 28.71 36.40 4.87
N GLY A 132 29.17 35.18 5.15
CA GLY A 132 30.58 34.85 5.39
C GLY A 132 30.85 34.45 6.85
N PRO A 133 32.08 34.64 7.35
CA PRO A 133 32.41 34.52 8.77
C PRO A 133 31.67 35.58 9.59
N ALA A 134 31.06 35.18 10.70
CA ALA A 134 30.42 36.15 11.61
C ALA A 134 31.46 37.13 12.16
N LEU A 135 31.02 38.36 12.39
CA LEU A 135 31.84 39.43 12.96
C LEU A 135 33.13 39.75 12.18
N SER A 136 33.15 39.56 10.85
CA SER A 136 34.39 39.59 10.06
C SER A 136 35.14 40.93 10.00
N ASN A 137 34.52 42.02 10.44
CA ASN A 137 35.08 43.38 10.37
C ASN A 137 35.20 44.06 11.77
N VAL A 138 35.25 43.26 12.84
CA VAL A 138 35.50 43.69 14.23
C VAL A 138 36.96 43.46 14.64
N THR A 139 37.33 43.83 15.86
CA THR A 139 38.64 43.54 16.45
C THR A 139 38.90 42.03 16.59
N GLU A 140 40.16 41.59 16.47
CA GLU A 140 40.50 40.17 16.61
C GLU A 140 40.05 39.56 17.95
N HIS A 141 39.99 40.35 19.02
CA HIS A 141 39.63 39.86 20.36
C HIS A 141 38.14 39.51 20.46
N LEU A 142 37.24 40.33 19.89
CA LEU A 142 35.82 39.99 19.85
C LEU A 142 35.56 38.82 18.90
N ALA A 143 36.21 38.84 17.73
CA ALA A 143 36.11 37.74 16.78
C ALA A 143 36.53 36.41 17.44
N ALA A 144 37.66 36.37 18.15
CA ALA A 144 38.13 35.20 18.88
C ALA A 144 37.19 34.78 20.02
N ALA A 145 36.63 35.74 20.78
CA ALA A 145 35.73 35.45 21.90
C ALA A 145 34.41 34.80 21.48
N GLU A 146 33.88 35.16 20.31
CA GLU A 146 32.57 34.68 19.83
C GLU A 146 32.68 33.64 18.70
N ALA A 147 33.86 33.43 18.10
CA ALA A 147 34.05 32.56 16.95
C ALA A 147 33.52 31.14 17.20
N HIS A 148 33.85 30.55 18.35
CA HIS A 148 33.44 29.18 18.67
C HIS A 148 31.91 29.08 18.80
N ARG A 149 31.30 29.93 19.64
CA ARG A 149 29.83 30.00 19.80
C ARG A 149 29.13 30.19 18.45
N MET A 150 29.57 31.15 17.63
CA MET A 150 28.96 31.42 16.33
C MET A 150 29.12 30.23 15.37
N ALA A 151 30.28 29.57 15.37
CA ALA A 151 30.52 28.39 14.55
C ALA A 151 29.64 27.20 14.99
N GLU A 152 29.49 26.97 16.30
CA GLU A 152 28.64 25.89 16.84
C GLU A 152 27.18 26.08 16.48
N VAL A 153 26.62 27.28 16.69
CA VAL A 153 25.22 27.57 16.39
C VAL A 153 24.97 27.43 14.87
N ARG A 154 25.91 27.90 14.04
CA ARG A 154 25.83 27.69 12.58
C ARG A 154 25.87 26.21 12.22
N MET A 155 26.75 25.44 12.84
CA MET A 155 26.91 24.02 12.56
C MET A 155 25.64 23.23 12.89
N ALA A 156 25.03 23.47 14.05
CA ALA A 156 23.81 22.78 14.46
C ALA A 156 22.63 23.02 13.49
N VAL A 157 22.51 24.24 12.97
CA VAL A 157 21.48 24.59 11.97
C VAL A 157 21.81 23.98 10.60
N LEU A 158 23.09 23.95 10.21
CA LEU A 158 23.53 23.30 8.99
C LEU A 158 23.22 21.80 9.00
N GLU A 159 23.50 21.10 10.11
CA GLU A 159 23.17 19.69 10.27
C GLU A 159 21.66 19.46 10.19
N SER A 160 20.86 20.29 10.87
CA SER A 160 19.40 20.20 10.79
C SER A 160 18.90 20.42 9.36
N ARG A 161 19.47 21.39 8.62
CA ARG A 161 19.11 21.67 7.23
C ARG A 161 19.41 20.45 6.34
N ILE A 162 20.59 19.86 6.49
CA ILE A 162 20.99 18.66 5.75
C ILE A 162 20.04 17.49 6.09
N GLU A 163 19.68 17.31 7.36
CA GLU A 163 18.71 16.28 7.75
C GLU A 163 17.35 16.50 7.06
N ALA A 164 16.83 17.73 7.04
CA ALA A 164 15.57 18.05 6.36
C ALA A 164 15.63 17.71 4.86
N ASP A 165 16.73 18.04 4.19
CA ASP A 165 16.91 17.73 2.77
C ASP A 165 17.08 16.22 2.51
N LEU A 166 17.76 15.49 3.39
CA LEU A 166 17.85 14.03 3.33
C LEU A 166 16.47 13.39 3.48
N ARG A 167 15.64 13.87 4.42
CA ARG A 167 14.25 13.40 4.61
C ARG A 167 13.35 13.66 3.40
N LEU A 168 13.66 14.68 2.60
CA LEU A 168 12.99 14.98 1.33
C LEU A 168 13.53 14.19 0.12
N GLY A 169 14.44 13.24 0.33
CA GLY A 169 14.98 12.39 -0.74
C GLY A 169 16.05 13.07 -1.60
N ARG A 170 16.61 14.21 -1.18
CA ARG A 170 17.57 15.00 -1.99
C ARG A 170 19.02 14.46 -1.92
N HIS A 171 19.17 13.14 -1.69
CA HIS A 171 20.44 12.49 -1.37
C HIS A 171 21.56 12.77 -2.38
N VAL A 172 21.30 12.51 -3.67
CA VAL A 172 22.32 12.67 -4.74
C VAL A 172 22.84 14.10 -4.82
N ARG A 173 21.97 15.10 -4.62
CA ARG A 173 22.36 16.52 -4.68
C ARG A 173 23.21 16.95 -3.49
N LEU A 174 23.03 16.32 -2.33
CA LEU A 174 23.74 16.66 -1.10
C LEU A 174 25.14 16.05 -0.99
N VAL A 175 25.40 14.91 -1.66
CA VAL A 175 26.69 14.19 -1.52
C VAL A 175 27.91 15.13 -1.68
N PRO A 176 28.03 15.96 -2.74
CA PRO A 176 29.21 16.82 -2.90
C PRO A 176 29.38 17.85 -1.77
N GLU A 177 28.29 18.41 -1.26
CA GLU A 177 28.32 19.39 -0.18
C GLU A 177 28.76 18.73 1.14
N ILE A 178 28.15 17.60 1.51
CA ILE A 178 28.47 16.91 2.76
C ILE A 178 29.89 16.35 2.72
N THR A 179 30.37 15.86 1.57
CA THR A 179 31.78 15.44 1.40
C THR A 179 32.75 16.58 1.71
N GLN A 180 32.49 17.79 1.23
CA GLN A 180 33.33 18.95 1.55
C GLN A 180 33.28 19.33 3.04
N LEU A 181 32.12 19.19 3.68
CA LEU A 181 31.96 19.47 5.11
C LEU A 181 32.71 18.45 5.96
N VAL A 182 32.63 17.16 5.64
CA VAL A 182 33.38 16.10 6.33
C VAL A 182 34.89 16.30 6.17
N ALA A 183 35.37 16.72 5.00
CA ALA A 183 36.79 17.02 4.80
C ALA A 183 37.26 18.23 5.66
N LYS A 184 36.40 19.23 5.86
CA LYS A 184 36.70 20.40 6.70
C LYS A 184 36.58 20.11 8.20
N HIS A 185 35.70 19.19 8.58
CA HIS A 185 35.40 18.83 9.96
C HIS A 185 35.54 17.32 10.16
N PRO A 186 36.76 16.77 10.07
CA PRO A 186 36.99 15.33 9.98
C PRO A 186 36.56 14.54 11.22
N LEU A 187 36.54 15.19 12.39
CA LEU A 187 36.11 14.66 13.68
C LEU A 187 34.60 14.79 13.94
N HIS A 188 33.82 15.39 13.03
CA HIS A 188 32.39 15.61 13.23
C HIS A 188 31.57 14.40 12.78
N GLU A 189 31.23 13.53 13.72
CA GLU A 189 30.53 12.27 13.45
C GLU A 189 29.14 12.46 12.81
N GLY A 190 28.40 13.51 13.19
CA GLY A 190 27.06 13.82 12.65
C GLY A 190 27.06 14.03 11.13
N LEU A 191 27.86 14.97 10.63
CA LEU A 191 28.10 15.19 9.19
C LEU A 191 28.52 13.91 8.45
N ARG A 192 29.38 13.08 9.07
CA ARG A 192 29.82 11.80 8.48
C ARG A 192 28.67 10.80 8.39
N GLY A 193 27.83 10.70 9.42
CA GLY A 193 26.60 9.91 9.40
C GLY A 193 25.60 10.38 8.33
N GLN A 194 25.49 11.69 8.12
CA GLN A 194 24.67 12.27 7.05
C GLN A 194 25.23 11.94 5.66
N LEU A 195 26.55 11.98 5.47
CA LEU A 195 27.21 11.55 4.22
C LEU A 195 26.96 10.07 3.94
N MET A 196 27.16 9.22 4.95
CA MET A 196 26.87 7.79 4.90
C MET A 196 25.43 7.51 4.48
N THR A 197 24.47 8.24 5.05
CA THR A 197 23.04 8.14 4.71
C THR A 197 22.78 8.56 3.25
N ALA A 198 23.37 9.67 2.80
CA ALA A 198 23.23 10.16 1.43
C ALA A 198 23.80 9.18 0.41
N LEU A 199 24.97 8.60 0.68
CA LEU A 199 25.62 7.61 -0.18
C LEU A 199 24.84 6.30 -0.27
N LEU A 200 24.32 5.80 0.87
CA LEU A 200 23.48 4.60 0.90
C LEU A 200 22.25 4.75 -0.01
N HIS A 201 21.53 5.87 0.09
CA HIS A 201 20.32 6.13 -0.71
C HIS A 201 20.62 6.60 -2.15
N SER A 202 21.89 6.70 -2.51
CA SER A 202 22.35 6.98 -3.88
C SER A 202 22.94 5.75 -4.57
N ASP A 203 22.64 4.54 -4.07
CA ASP A 203 23.17 3.26 -4.56
C ASP A 203 24.71 3.17 -4.51
N ARG A 204 25.32 3.87 -3.54
CA ARG A 204 26.77 3.93 -3.33
C ARG A 204 27.15 3.34 -1.98
N GLN A 205 26.66 2.14 -1.69
CA GLN A 205 26.85 1.46 -0.41
C GLN A 205 28.35 1.25 -0.07
N ALA A 206 29.17 0.89 -1.06
CA ALA A 206 30.62 0.72 -0.88
C ALA A 206 31.30 2.03 -0.42
N ASP A 207 30.91 3.16 -1.00
CA ASP A 207 31.44 4.48 -0.60
C ASP A 207 30.97 4.87 0.80
N ALA A 208 29.74 4.48 1.20
CA ALA A 208 29.24 4.71 2.54
C ALA A 208 30.04 3.91 3.60
N LEU A 209 30.38 2.66 3.30
CA LEU A 209 31.26 1.85 4.17
C LEU A 209 32.69 2.42 4.22
N ALA A 210 33.22 2.88 3.09
CA ALA A 210 34.53 3.54 3.05
C ALA A 210 34.56 4.80 3.93
N ALA A 211 33.50 5.63 3.88
CA ALA A 211 33.38 6.83 4.71
C ALA A 211 33.37 6.52 6.22
N TYR A 212 32.75 5.40 6.64
CA TYR A 212 32.80 4.92 8.02
C TYR A 212 34.20 4.50 8.44
N HIS A 213 34.86 3.66 7.65
CA HIS A 213 36.19 3.16 7.97
C HIS A 213 37.23 4.29 8.02
N GLU A 214 37.13 5.27 7.12
CA GLU A 214 37.94 6.48 7.17
C GLU A 214 37.70 7.26 8.46
N GLY A 215 36.43 7.47 8.83
CA GLY A 215 36.07 8.17 10.07
C GLY A 215 36.58 7.48 11.33
N ARG A 216 36.43 6.15 11.40
CA ARG A 216 36.96 5.33 12.49
C ARG A 216 38.47 5.49 12.62
N ARG A 217 39.20 5.47 11.51
CA ARG A 217 40.66 5.67 11.51
C ARG A 217 41.01 7.06 12.03
N VAL A 218 40.36 8.10 11.54
CA VAL A 218 40.58 9.48 11.98
C VAL A 218 40.29 9.66 13.48
N LEU A 219 39.18 9.12 14.00
CA LEU A 219 38.86 9.21 15.43
C LEU A 219 39.87 8.46 16.30
N ALA A 220 40.32 7.29 15.86
CA ALA A 220 41.35 6.53 16.55
C ALA A 220 42.70 7.26 16.54
N ASP A 221 43.11 7.81 15.39
CA ASP A 221 44.40 8.49 15.22
C ASP A 221 44.47 9.81 16.00
N GLU A 222 43.40 10.62 15.98
CA GLU A 222 43.38 11.97 16.56
C GLU A 222 42.92 12.01 18.03
N LEU A 223 41.99 11.13 18.41
CA LEU A 223 41.35 11.15 19.74
C LEU A 223 41.54 9.86 20.54
N GLY A 224 42.02 8.77 19.92
CA GLY A 224 42.18 7.47 20.61
C GLY A 224 40.87 6.81 21.00
N VAL A 225 39.75 7.17 20.36
CA VAL A 225 38.42 6.66 20.67
C VAL A 225 37.82 5.90 19.48
N ASP A 226 36.93 4.96 19.78
CA ASP A 226 36.08 4.33 18.76
C ASP A 226 34.90 5.23 18.38
N PRO A 227 34.26 5.02 17.20
CA PRO A 227 33.06 5.73 16.77
C PRO A 227 31.95 5.74 17.82
N GLY A 228 31.31 6.89 18.00
CA GLY A 228 30.18 7.07 18.88
C GLY A 228 28.90 6.38 18.37
N PRO A 229 27.79 6.45 19.16
CA PRO A 229 26.54 5.78 18.83
C PRO A 229 25.94 6.20 17.49
N LEU A 230 26.01 7.50 17.15
CA LEU A 230 25.45 8.04 15.91
C LEU A 230 26.10 7.41 14.66
N LEU A 231 27.43 7.36 14.64
CA LEU A 231 28.20 6.83 13.52
C LEU A 231 28.11 5.29 13.45
N THR A 232 28.09 4.64 14.62
CA THR A 232 27.89 3.18 14.74
C THR A 232 26.50 2.76 14.24
N GLU A 233 25.45 3.52 14.54
CA GLU A 233 24.08 3.21 14.10
C GLU A 233 23.91 3.41 12.59
N ALA A 234 24.54 4.44 12.02
CA ALA A 234 24.60 4.63 10.57
C ALA A 234 25.32 3.46 9.87
N TYR A 235 26.41 2.95 10.45
CA TYR A 235 27.12 1.78 9.94
C TYR A 235 26.27 0.50 9.99
N ARG A 236 25.57 0.25 11.11
CA ARG A 236 24.63 -0.88 11.21
C ARG A 236 23.50 -0.79 10.19
N SER A 237 22.96 0.41 9.99
CA SER A 237 21.92 0.68 8.99
C SER A 237 22.41 0.37 7.56
N ILE A 238 23.67 0.67 7.24
CA ILE A 238 24.28 0.32 5.95
C ILE A 238 24.48 -1.19 5.78
N LEU A 239 24.90 -1.89 6.85
CA LEU A 239 25.09 -3.35 6.80
C LEU A 239 23.78 -4.12 6.65
N ALA A 240 22.68 -3.58 7.16
CA ALA A 240 21.34 -4.11 6.93
C ALA A 240 20.87 -3.94 5.46
N GLY A 241 21.62 -3.18 4.64
CA GLY A 241 21.21 -2.74 3.32
C GLY A 241 20.31 -1.49 3.41
N PRO A 242 20.10 -0.74 2.31
CA PRO A 242 19.09 0.31 2.34
C PRO A 242 17.76 -0.33 2.78
N PRO A 243 17.05 0.24 3.77
CA PRO A 243 15.63 -0.06 3.87
C PRO A 243 15.05 0.24 2.49
N ALA A 244 14.20 -0.64 1.97
CA ALA A 244 13.39 -0.32 0.80
C ALA A 244 12.89 1.13 0.94
N PRO A 245 12.96 1.94 -0.14
CA PRO A 245 12.84 3.40 -0.10
C PRO A 245 11.80 3.81 0.93
N ALA A 246 12.20 4.65 1.91
CA ALA A 246 11.44 5.08 3.08
C ALA A 246 10.02 4.53 3.03
N VAL A 247 9.83 3.35 3.64
CA VAL A 247 8.51 2.78 3.88
C VAL A 247 7.69 3.93 4.46
N VAL A 248 6.78 4.46 3.64
CA VAL A 248 5.59 5.18 4.07
C VAL A 248 5.20 4.48 5.35
N ALA A 249 5.37 5.15 6.51
CA ALA A 249 5.27 4.55 7.85
C ALA A 249 4.32 3.35 7.76
N GLU A 250 4.83 2.11 7.98
CA GLU A 250 4.06 0.88 7.69
C GLU A 250 2.62 1.17 8.07
N PRO A 251 1.68 1.19 7.10
CA PRO A 251 0.37 1.78 7.32
C PRO A 251 -0.15 1.21 8.64
N SER A 252 -0.19 2.06 9.65
CA SER A 252 -0.55 1.64 10.98
C SER A 252 -2.04 1.34 10.90
N TRP A 253 -2.38 0.06 10.78
CA TRP A 253 -3.76 -0.41 10.80
C TRP A 253 -4.36 -0.32 12.20
N HIS A 254 -3.61 0.22 13.18
CA HIS A 254 -4.11 0.46 14.54
C HIS A 254 -5.30 1.42 14.50
N GLY A 255 -6.46 0.93 14.91
CA GLY A 255 -7.72 1.67 14.88
C GLY A 255 -8.41 1.72 13.51
N VAL A 256 -7.78 1.18 12.45
CA VAL A 256 -8.42 1.03 11.14
C VAL A 256 -9.34 -0.18 11.17
N ARG A 257 -10.62 0.04 10.88
CA ARG A 257 -11.59 -1.05 10.72
C ARG A 257 -11.34 -1.72 9.36
N PRO A 258 -11.15 -3.06 9.30
CA PRO A 258 -10.93 -3.74 8.03
C PRO A 258 -12.08 -3.45 7.05
N ALA A 259 -11.76 -3.04 5.83
CA ALA A 259 -12.72 -2.80 4.76
C ALA A 259 -12.20 -3.44 3.47
N MET A 260 -11.99 -4.75 3.51
CA MET A 260 -11.24 -5.50 2.48
C MET A 260 -12.08 -5.92 1.28
N LEU A 261 -13.40 -5.71 1.29
CA LEU A 261 -14.27 -6.14 0.21
C LEU A 261 -13.88 -5.45 -1.12
N PRO A 262 -13.65 -6.22 -2.20
CA PRO A 262 -13.52 -5.67 -3.55
C PRO A 262 -14.70 -4.78 -3.94
N PRO A 263 -14.55 -3.89 -4.93
CA PRO A 263 -15.65 -3.07 -5.42
C PRO A 263 -16.88 -3.90 -5.79
N GLY A 264 -18.05 -3.38 -5.43
CA GLY A 264 -19.33 -3.96 -5.83
C GLY A 264 -19.53 -3.93 -7.34
N VAL A 265 -20.39 -4.82 -7.83
CA VAL A 265 -20.67 -4.98 -9.26
C VAL A 265 -21.92 -4.18 -9.62
N GLY A 266 -21.76 -3.11 -10.41
CA GLY A 266 -22.84 -2.15 -10.71
C GLY A 266 -23.96 -2.66 -11.63
N ASP A 267 -23.70 -3.73 -12.36
CA ASP A 267 -24.63 -4.39 -13.29
C ASP A 267 -25.16 -5.73 -12.74
N PHE A 268 -25.10 -5.95 -11.42
CA PHE A 268 -25.66 -7.16 -10.77
C PHE A 268 -27.11 -7.36 -11.19
N ALA A 269 -27.51 -8.57 -11.64
CA ALA A 269 -28.88 -8.86 -12.07
C ALA A 269 -29.32 -10.31 -11.85
N GLY A 270 -30.60 -10.47 -11.55
CA GLY A 270 -31.20 -11.76 -11.19
C GLY A 270 -30.76 -12.23 -9.81
N ARG A 271 -31.11 -13.50 -9.52
CA ARG A 271 -30.71 -14.22 -8.29
C ARG A 271 -31.32 -13.67 -7.01
N GLU A 272 -32.52 -13.14 -7.10
CA GLU A 272 -33.22 -12.54 -5.96
C GLU A 272 -33.48 -13.57 -4.85
N GLU A 273 -33.79 -14.82 -5.21
CA GLU A 273 -34.02 -15.90 -4.24
C GLU A 273 -32.74 -16.28 -3.50
N GLU A 274 -31.64 -16.51 -4.23
CA GLU A 274 -30.35 -16.86 -3.65
C GLU A 274 -29.79 -15.70 -2.82
N LEU A 275 -29.97 -14.45 -3.28
CA LEU A 275 -29.59 -13.25 -2.54
C LEU A 275 -30.38 -13.15 -1.23
N ASN A 276 -31.70 -13.30 -1.27
CA ASN A 276 -32.53 -13.29 -0.06
C ASN A 276 -32.18 -14.44 0.89
N GLY A 277 -31.81 -15.61 0.36
CA GLY A 277 -31.25 -16.71 1.13
C GLY A 277 -29.98 -16.30 1.87
N LEU A 278 -29.04 -15.67 1.17
CA LEU A 278 -27.77 -15.22 1.74
C LEU A 278 -27.97 -14.11 2.78
N LEU A 279 -28.81 -13.11 2.47
CA LEU A 279 -29.13 -12.02 3.39
C LEU A 279 -29.75 -12.55 4.69
N ARG A 280 -30.67 -13.53 4.63
CA ARG A 280 -31.25 -14.14 5.83
C ARG A 280 -30.22 -14.80 6.74
N VAL A 281 -29.19 -15.44 6.17
CA VAL A 281 -28.11 -16.04 6.95
C VAL A 281 -27.24 -14.95 7.58
N LEU A 282 -26.92 -13.91 6.82
CA LEU A 282 -26.04 -12.82 7.25
C LEU A 282 -26.68 -11.88 8.28
N THR A 283 -28.00 -11.75 8.28
CA THR A 283 -28.74 -10.94 9.25
C THR A 283 -29.39 -11.76 10.37
N ALA A 284 -29.10 -13.06 10.44
CA ALA A 284 -29.61 -13.91 11.51
C ALA A 284 -29.03 -13.48 12.87
N GLU A 285 -29.80 -13.59 13.94
CA GLU A 285 -29.30 -13.33 15.28
C GLU A 285 -28.17 -14.30 15.66
N PRO A 286 -27.18 -13.86 16.46
CA PRO A 286 -26.07 -14.70 16.92
C PRO A 286 -26.58 -15.98 17.59
N ARG A 287 -26.05 -17.14 17.19
CA ARG A 287 -26.33 -18.46 17.80
C ARG A 287 -25.13 -18.93 18.64
N ALA A 288 -25.01 -20.22 18.94
CA ALA A 288 -23.85 -20.76 19.64
C ALA A 288 -22.56 -20.76 18.78
N CYS A 289 -22.69 -20.66 17.46
CA CYS A 289 -21.60 -20.61 16.49
C CYS A 289 -21.87 -19.53 15.43
N PRO A 290 -20.83 -19.00 14.77
CA PRO A 290 -20.99 -18.04 13.68
C PRO A 290 -21.77 -18.65 12.52
N PRO A 291 -22.80 -17.96 11.98
CA PRO A 291 -23.48 -18.40 10.76
C PRO A 291 -22.50 -18.47 9.59
N VAL A 292 -22.46 -19.62 8.91
CA VAL A 292 -21.66 -19.84 7.70
C VAL A 292 -22.60 -20.06 6.51
N ALA A 293 -22.47 -19.23 5.49
CA ALA A 293 -23.15 -19.42 4.20
C ALA A 293 -22.15 -19.94 3.18
N VAL A 294 -22.46 -21.08 2.54
CA VAL A 294 -21.62 -21.67 1.49
C VAL A 294 -22.32 -21.54 0.15
N VAL A 295 -21.82 -20.64 -0.70
CA VAL A 295 -22.32 -20.38 -2.04
C VAL A 295 -21.62 -21.31 -3.03
N THR A 296 -22.37 -22.28 -3.57
CA THR A 296 -21.82 -23.32 -4.47
C THR A 296 -22.37 -23.22 -5.89
N GLY A 297 -21.70 -23.83 -6.86
CA GLY A 297 -22.15 -23.82 -8.26
C GLY A 297 -21.00 -23.87 -9.27
N MET A 298 -21.34 -23.99 -10.55
CA MET A 298 -20.37 -24.14 -11.66
C MET A 298 -19.42 -22.92 -11.80
N ALA A 299 -18.28 -23.14 -12.45
CA ALA A 299 -17.39 -22.06 -12.85
C ALA A 299 -18.10 -21.01 -13.73
N GLY A 300 -17.87 -19.72 -13.48
CA GLY A 300 -18.47 -18.62 -14.25
C GLY A 300 -19.94 -18.32 -13.97
N VAL A 301 -20.59 -19.04 -13.05
CA VAL A 301 -22.02 -18.85 -12.75
C VAL A 301 -22.33 -17.55 -11.99
N GLY A 302 -21.33 -16.96 -11.32
CA GLY A 302 -21.46 -15.68 -10.61
C GLY A 302 -21.51 -15.79 -9.08
N LYS A 303 -21.02 -16.88 -8.48
CA LYS A 303 -20.95 -17.07 -7.01
C LYS A 303 -20.27 -15.90 -6.30
N SER A 304 -19.06 -15.53 -6.74
CA SER A 304 -18.29 -14.42 -6.21
C SER A 304 -19.04 -13.09 -6.29
N THR A 305 -19.71 -12.86 -7.43
CA THR A 305 -20.54 -11.67 -7.64
C THR A 305 -21.74 -11.62 -6.68
N LEU A 306 -22.45 -12.73 -6.49
CA LEU A 306 -23.56 -12.84 -5.54
C LEU A 306 -23.10 -12.61 -4.11
N ALA A 307 -22.03 -13.28 -3.70
CA ALA A 307 -21.46 -13.17 -2.37
C ALA A 307 -20.97 -11.74 -2.07
N LEU A 308 -20.24 -11.12 -3.01
CA LEU A 308 -19.79 -9.72 -2.88
C LEU A 308 -20.99 -8.77 -2.81
N HIS A 309 -22.03 -8.98 -3.63
CA HIS A 309 -23.21 -8.13 -3.62
C HIS A 309 -23.93 -8.19 -2.27
N ALA A 310 -24.14 -9.39 -1.71
CA ALA A 310 -24.72 -9.55 -0.38
C ALA A 310 -23.84 -8.95 0.73
N ALA A 311 -22.52 -9.12 0.64
CA ALA A 311 -21.56 -8.54 1.58
C ALA A 311 -21.63 -7.01 1.60
N HIS A 312 -21.75 -6.37 0.43
CA HIS A 312 -21.94 -4.92 0.33
C HIS A 312 -23.28 -4.46 0.91
N LEU A 313 -24.37 -5.17 0.63
CA LEU A 313 -25.71 -4.84 1.15
C LEU A 313 -25.80 -4.96 2.69
N THR A 314 -25.05 -5.87 3.29
CA THR A 314 -25.07 -6.13 4.73
C THR A 314 -23.96 -5.43 5.50
N ARG A 315 -23.10 -4.66 4.82
CA ARG A 315 -21.90 -4.03 5.39
C ARG A 315 -22.16 -3.29 6.72
N THR A 316 -23.28 -2.59 6.82
CA THR A 316 -23.66 -1.81 8.01
C THR A 316 -24.00 -2.67 9.23
N ALA A 317 -24.34 -3.95 9.05
CA ALA A 317 -24.56 -4.90 10.14
C ALA A 317 -23.25 -5.37 10.79
N PHE A 318 -22.10 -5.05 10.19
CA PHE A 318 -20.76 -5.43 10.62
C PHE A 318 -19.92 -4.20 10.98
N PRO A 319 -20.21 -3.55 12.13
CA PRO A 319 -19.58 -2.29 12.49
C PRO A 319 -18.06 -2.43 12.63
N ASP A 320 -17.54 -3.60 13.00
CA ASP A 320 -16.12 -3.78 13.24
C ASP A 320 -15.32 -3.99 11.94
N GLY A 321 -15.99 -4.17 10.80
CA GLY A 321 -15.34 -4.31 9.49
C GLY A 321 -15.67 -5.59 8.72
N GLN A 322 -14.96 -5.77 7.61
CA GLN A 322 -15.10 -6.88 6.67
C GLN A 322 -13.72 -7.36 6.22
N LEU A 323 -13.47 -8.66 6.36
CA LEU A 323 -12.27 -9.36 5.90
C LEU A 323 -12.59 -10.12 4.61
N TYR A 324 -11.68 -10.09 3.65
CA TYR A 324 -11.84 -10.73 2.35
C TYR A 324 -10.57 -11.43 1.91
N ALA A 325 -10.69 -12.66 1.42
CA ALA A 325 -9.62 -13.38 0.77
C ALA A 325 -10.11 -14.04 -0.52
N ASP A 326 -9.37 -13.85 -1.62
CA ASP A 326 -9.54 -14.60 -2.86
C ASP A 326 -8.59 -15.79 -2.86
N LEU A 327 -9.15 -16.97 -2.62
CA LEU A 327 -8.44 -18.24 -2.51
C LEU A 327 -8.28 -18.95 -3.87
N GLY A 328 -8.94 -18.44 -4.91
CA GLY A 328 -8.98 -19.07 -6.24
C GLY A 328 -8.15 -18.38 -7.32
N ARG A 329 -7.59 -17.18 -7.09
CA ARG A 329 -6.86 -16.38 -8.11
C ARG A 329 -5.34 -16.40 -8.04
N ALA A 330 -4.71 -17.14 -7.14
CA ALA A 330 -3.26 -17.25 -7.14
C ALA A 330 -2.79 -18.00 -8.41
N ARG A 331 -1.86 -17.38 -9.15
CA ARG A 331 -1.27 -17.87 -10.40
C ARG A 331 -0.55 -19.22 -10.17
N GLY A 332 -1.28 -20.32 -10.20
CA GLY A 332 -0.76 -21.68 -10.21
C GLY A 332 -0.67 -22.42 -8.88
N ASN A 333 -0.83 -21.75 -7.72
CA ASN A 333 -0.80 -22.39 -6.39
C ASN A 333 -2.06 -22.03 -5.58
N ALA A 334 -2.57 -22.96 -4.77
CA ALA A 334 -3.63 -22.66 -3.81
C ALA A 334 -3.10 -21.67 -2.75
N VAL A 335 -3.94 -20.70 -2.35
CA VAL A 335 -3.58 -19.79 -1.26
C VAL A 335 -3.73 -20.53 0.06
N GLU A 336 -2.63 -20.68 0.79
CA GLU A 336 -2.63 -21.41 2.05
C GLU A 336 -3.30 -20.59 3.18
N PRO A 337 -4.05 -21.23 4.09
CA PRO A 337 -4.66 -20.54 5.23
C PRO A 337 -3.65 -19.76 6.09
N TYR A 338 -2.40 -20.22 6.13
CA TYR A 338 -1.29 -19.54 6.79
C TYR A 338 -1.09 -18.11 6.29
N ASP A 339 -1.10 -17.91 4.97
CA ASP A 339 -0.89 -16.60 4.34
C ASP A 339 -2.09 -15.68 4.59
N VAL A 340 -3.30 -16.24 4.44
CA VAL A 340 -4.56 -15.52 4.66
C VAL A 340 -4.66 -15.00 6.10
N LEU A 341 -4.33 -15.83 7.08
CA LEU A 341 -4.30 -15.40 8.49
C LEU A 341 -3.28 -14.30 8.72
N GLY A 342 -2.12 -14.35 8.04
CA GLY A 342 -1.15 -13.26 8.06
C GLY A 342 -1.73 -11.95 7.52
N TRP A 343 -2.50 -12.00 6.43
CA TRP A 343 -3.18 -10.82 5.86
C TRP A 343 -4.28 -10.29 6.79
N PHE A 344 -5.09 -11.18 7.36
CA PHE A 344 -6.18 -10.80 8.27
C PHE A 344 -5.64 -10.20 9.56
N LEU A 345 -4.61 -10.80 10.18
CA LEU A 345 -4.01 -10.30 11.41
C LEU A 345 -3.38 -8.91 11.21
N ARG A 346 -2.68 -8.69 10.09
CA ARG A 346 -2.20 -7.35 9.74
C ARG A 346 -3.33 -6.34 9.57
N SER A 347 -4.39 -6.73 8.86
CA SER A 347 -5.57 -5.89 8.67
C SER A 347 -6.30 -5.57 9.97
N LEU A 348 -6.18 -6.44 10.97
CA LEU A 348 -6.71 -6.25 12.33
C LEU A 348 -5.77 -5.42 13.23
N GLY A 349 -4.65 -4.90 12.71
CA GLY A 349 -3.74 -4.03 13.44
C GLY A 349 -2.51 -4.71 14.03
N HIS A 350 -2.17 -5.95 13.65
CA HIS A 350 -0.93 -6.59 14.12
C HIS A 350 0.24 -6.22 13.23
N ALA A 351 1.35 -5.79 13.83
CA ALA A 351 2.62 -5.67 13.13
C ALA A 351 3.13 -7.05 12.70
N GLU A 352 3.85 -7.14 11.57
CA GLU A 352 4.36 -8.41 11.04
C GLU A 352 5.20 -9.17 12.08
N SER A 353 5.97 -8.46 12.91
CA SER A 353 6.79 -9.02 13.98
C SER A 353 6.00 -9.67 15.12
N ALA A 354 4.74 -9.27 15.32
CA ALA A 354 3.85 -9.81 16.35
C ALA A 354 3.05 -11.03 15.87
N ILE A 355 3.07 -11.33 14.56
CA ILE A 355 2.33 -12.45 13.99
C ILE A 355 3.13 -13.74 14.20
N PRO A 356 2.54 -14.77 14.85
CA PRO A 356 3.23 -16.04 15.10
C PRO A 356 3.70 -16.73 13.82
N LYS A 357 4.74 -17.57 13.92
CA LYS A 357 5.28 -18.33 12.79
C LYS A 357 4.56 -19.67 12.56
N GLY A 358 3.80 -20.16 13.54
CA GLY A 358 3.00 -21.38 13.42
C GLY A 358 1.56 -21.12 12.97
N LEU A 359 1.00 -22.01 12.14
CA LEU A 359 -0.39 -21.93 11.70
C LEU A 359 -1.38 -21.96 12.89
N ASP A 360 -1.23 -22.93 13.79
CA ASP A 360 -2.13 -23.08 14.95
C ASP A 360 -2.11 -21.86 15.88
N GLU A 361 -0.94 -21.25 16.04
CA GLU A 361 -0.78 -20.02 16.82
C GLU A 361 -1.47 -18.83 16.15
N ARG A 362 -1.36 -18.70 14.81
CA ARG A 362 -2.10 -17.70 14.04
C ARG A 362 -3.61 -17.90 14.15
N VAL A 363 -4.09 -19.14 14.09
CA VAL A 363 -5.52 -19.48 14.26
C VAL A 363 -6.00 -19.05 15.65
N ARG A 364 -5.25 -19.38 16.70
CA ARG A 364 -5.58 -18.96 18.08
C ARG A 364 -5.60 -17.45 18.22
N LEU A 365 -4.58 -16.76 17.72
CA LEU A 365 -4.52 -15.29 17.77
C LEU A 365 -5.68 -14.66 17.00
N TYR A 366 -5.97 -15.13 15.79
CA TYR A 366 -7.07 -14.66 14.96
C TYR A 366 -8.41 -14.81 15.69
N ARG A 367 -8.73 -15.99 16.23
CA ARG A 367 -9.97 -16.20 16.98
C ARG A 367 -10.06 -15.31 18.22
N SER A 368 -8.96 -15.10 18.95
CA SER A 368 -8.90 -14.17 20.07
C SER A 368 -9.14 -12.72 19.66
N GLN A 369 -8.70 -12.31 18.46
CA GLN A 369 -8.95 -10.96 17.94
C GLN A 369 -10.40 -10.73 17.51
N LEU A 370 -11.07 -11.79 17.05
CA LEU A 370 -12.47 -11.73 16.61
C LEU A 370 -13.47 -11.88 17.76
N ALA A 371 -13.02 -12.32 18.94
CA ALA A 371 -13.86 -12.45 20.13
C ALA A 371 -14.53 -11.12 20.50
N GLY A 372 -15.85 -11.15 20.69
CA GLY A 372 -16.66 -9.97 21.02
C GLY A 372 -16.85 -8.96 19.88
N ARG A 373 -16.38 -9.25 18.65
CA ARG A 373 -16.53 -8.36 17.49
C ARG A 373 -17.61 -8.85 16.53
N ARG A 374 -18.17 -7.91 15.76
CA ARG A 374 -19.11 -8.15 14.67
C ARG A 374 -18.46 -7.88 13.32
N LEU A 375 -17.84 -8.92 12.77
CA LEU A 375 -17.11 -8.90 11.50
C LEU A 375 -17.74 -9.82 10.45
N LEU A 376 -17.66 -9.43 9.18
CA LEU A 376 -17.95 -10.30 8.05
C LEU A 376 -16.64 -10.88 7.51
N VAL A 377 -16.57 -12.20 7.34
CA VAL A 377 -15.44 -12.89 6.72
C VAL A 377 -15.89 -13.47 5.39
N MET A 378 -15.30 -13.04 4.28
CA MET A 378 -15.60 -13.55 2.95
C MET A 378 -14.40 -14.31 2.37
N LEU A 379 -14.62 -15.60 2.06
CA LEU A 379 -13.64 -16.52 1.50
C LEU A 379 -14.09 -16.91 0.09
N ASP A 380 -13.49 -16.30 -0.93
CA ASP A 380 -13.92 -16.46 -2.33
C ASP A 380 -13.06 -17.51 -3.06
N GLY A 381 -13.68 -18.48 -3.71
CA GLY A 381 -13.01 -19.45 -4.58
C GLY A 381 -12.32 -20.59 -3.84
N THR A 382 -12.90 -21.07 -2.74
CA THR A 382 -12.30 -22.10 -1.88
C THR A 382 -12.30 -23.47 -2.54
N ALA A 383 -11.22 -24.22 -2.33
CA ALA A 383 -11.05 -25.56 -2.88
C ALA A 383 -11.76 -26.62 -2.02
N ASP A 384 -11.52 -26.61 -0.70
CA ASP A 384 -11.98 -27.65 0.21
C ASP A 384 -12.24 -27.11 1.64
N TYR A 385 -12.66 -28.01 2.53
CA TYR A 385 -12.89 -27.72 3.94
C TYR A 385 -11.60 -27.37 4.70
N ALA A 386 -10.46 -28.00 4.37
CA ALA A 386 -9.18 -27.78 5.05
C ALA A 386 -8.69 -26.34 4.89
N GLN A 387 -8.97 -25.72 3.74
CA GLN A 387 -8.67 -24.31 3.49
C GLN A 387 -9.55 -23.35 4.31
N VAL A 388 -10.79 -23.75 4.61
CA VAL A 388 -11.79 -22.90 5.29
C VAL A 388 -11.69 -23.00 6.82
N SER A 389 -11.53 -24.20 7.36
CA SER A 389 -11.62 -24.48 8.81
C SER A 389 -10.72 -23.59 9.69
N PRO A 390 -9.43 -23.33 9.33
CA PRO A 390 -8.56 -22.44 10.09
C PRO A 390 -9.00 -20.97 10.08
N LEU A 391 -9.77 -20.55 9.07
CA LEU A 391 -10.22 -19.18 8.84
C LEU A 391 -11.58 -18.87 9.48
N LEU A 392 -12.24 -19.88 10.05
CA LEU A 392 -13.52 -19.71 10.73
C LEU A 392 -13.34 -18.99 12.08
N PRO A 393 -14.14 -17.94 12.34
CA PRO A 393 -14.20 -17.30 13.65
C PRO A 393 -14.74 -18.26 14.71
N GLY A 394 -14.43 -17.97 15.99
CA GLY A 394 -15.01 -18.69 17.12
C GLY A 394 -16.26 -18.02 17.70
N ASP A 395 -16.43 -16.72 17.47
CA ASP A 395 -17.47 -15.91 18.08
C ASP A 395 -18.74 -15.84 17.20
N PRO A 396 -19.95 -15.96 17.78
CA PRO A 396 -21.20 -15.92 17.03
C PRO A 396 -21.58 -14.53 16.50
N GLY A 397 -20.92 -13.46 16.96
CA GLY A 397 -21.07 -12.11 16.42
C GLY A 397 -20.51 -11.94 15.00
N CYS A 398 -19.64 -12.86 14.57
CA CYS A 398 -19.08 -12.87 13.21
C CYS A 398 -19.93 -13.73 12.24
N GLN A 399 -19.97 -13.35 10.97
CA GLN A 399 -20.63 -14.14 9.91
C GLN A 399 -19.63 -14.47 8.81
N VAL A 400 -19.78 -15.63 8.17
CA VAL A 400 -18.86 -16.12 7.14
C VAL A 400 -19.61 -16.40 5.84
N ILE A 401 -19.07 -15.91 4.72
CA ILE A 401 -19.48 -16.31 3.37
C ILE A 401 -18.33 -17.05 2.72
N VAL A 402 -18.60 -18.25 2.25
CA VAL A 402 -17.64 -19.08 1.50
C VAL A 402 -18.19 -19.25 0.10
N THR A 403 -17.39 -19.00 -0.94
CA THR A 403 -17.76 -19.43 -2.30
C THR A 403 -16.89 -20.61 -2.71
N SER A 404 -17.51 -21.66 -3.24
CA SER A 404 -16.81 -22.85 -3.70
C SER A 404 -17.46 -23.45 -4.94
N ARG A 405 -16.74 -24.31 -5.65
CA ARG A 405 -17.33 -25.16 -6.70
C ARG A 405 -17.98 -26.38 -6.06
N LEU A 406 -17.29 -26.98 -5.10
CA LEU A 406 -17.69 -28.19 -4.40
C LEU A 406 -18.68 -27.88 -3.28
N ARG A 407 -19.45 -28.89 -2.91
CA ARG A 407 -20.26 -28.85 -1.68
C ARG A 407 -19.33 -29.12 -0.49
N MET A 408 -19.62 -28.50 0.65
CA MET A 408 -18.83 -28.64 1.88
C MET A 408 -19.68 -29.18 3.03
N PRO A 409 -20.12 -30.46 2.97
CA PRO A 409 -20.96 -31.06 4.02
C PRO A 409 -20.25 -31.15 5.37
N GLU A 410 -18.92 -31.15 5.39
CA GLU A 410 -18.09 -31.15 6.60
C GLU A 410 -18.23 -29.86 7.44
N LEU A 411 -18.69 -28.75 6.85
CA LEU A 411 -18.99 -27.52 7.58
C LEU A 411 -20.33 -27.65 8.32
N ALA A 412 -20.27 -28.25 9.51
CA ALA A 412 -21.44 -28.43 10.36
C ALA A 412 -22.17 -27.09 10.63
N GLY A 413 -23.49 -27.07 10.39
CA GLY A 413 -24.33 -25.89 10.61
C GLY A 413 -24.26 -24.83 9.50
N ALA A 414 -23.48 -25.05 8.43
CA ALA A 414 -23.46 -24.15 7.29
C ALA A 414 -24.75 -24.23 6.46
N THR A 415 -25.23 -23.07 6.02
CA THR A 415 -26.34 -22.98 5.07
C THR A 415 -25.81 -22.98 3.64
N SER A 416 -26.15 -24.02 2.87
CA SER A 416 -25.75 -24.11 1.46
C SER A 416 -26.70 -23.30 0.58
N ILE A 417 -26.13 -22.48 -0.31
CA ILE A 417 -26.85 -21.72 -1.33
C ILE A 417 -26.31 -22.15 -2.69
N GLU A 418 -27.14 -22.86 -3.44
CA GLU A 418 -26.78 -23.38 -4.75
C GLU A 418 -27.11 -22.37 -5.84
N VAL A 419 -26.10 -21.99 -6.62
CA VAL A 419 -26.19 -20.97 -7.68
C VAL A 419 -26.14 -21.67 -9.03
N GLY A 420 -27.31 -21.75 -9.68
CA GLY A 420 -27.47 -22.27 -11.03
C GLY A 420 -27.22 -21.23 -12.12
N THR A 421 -27.32 -21.62 -13.39
CA THR A 421 -27.35 -20.68 -14.52
C THR A 421 -28.51 -19.69 -14.39
N LEU A 422 -28.40 -18.54 -15.05
CA LEU A 422 -29.48 -17.57 -15.03
C LEU A 422 -30.68 -18.12 -15.81
N ASP A 423 -31.89 -17.76 -15.40
CA ASP A 423 -33.03 -17.91 -16.30
C ASP A 423 -32.90 -16.93 -17.49
N ARG A 424 -33.67 -17.16 -18.56
CA ARG A 424 -33.60 -16.32 -19.78
C ARG A 424 -33.88 -14.85 -19.49
N ARG A 425 -34.83 -14.55 -18.60
CA ARG A 425 -35.22 -13.18 -18.24
C ARG A 425 -34.11 -12.50 -17.43
N GLN A 426 -33.52 -13.19 -16.47
CA GLN A 426 -32.41 -12.71 -15.66
C GLN A 426 -31.16 -12.45 -16.52
N ALA A 427 -30.85 -13.34 -17.47
CA ALA A 427 -29.73 -13.15 -18.38
C ALA A 427 -29.93 -11.98 -19.36
N LEU A 428 -31.14 -11.78 -19.88
CA LEU A 428 -31.48 -10.59 -20.67
C LEU A 428 -31.40 -9.31 -19.83
N ALA A 429 -31.84 -9.35 -18.57
CA ALA A 429 -31.72 -8.22 -17.65
C ALA A 429 -30.24 -7.88 -17.36
N LEU A 430 -29.39 -8.88 -17.17
CA LEU A 430 -27.94 -8.70 -17.03
C LEU A 430 -27.35 -8.05 -18.29
N LEU A 431 -27.66 -8.58 -19.48
CA LEU A 431 -27.21 -8.00 -20.74
C LEU A 431 -27.67 -6.54 -20.87
N GLY A 432 -28.93 -6.25 -20.55
CA GLY A 432 -29.51 -4.90 -20.58
C GLY A 432 -28.86 -3.94 -19.59
N ARG A 433 -28.44 -4.40 -18.40
CA ARG A 433 -27.66 -3.57 -17.46
C ARG A 433 -26.27 -3.23 -17.98
N ILE A 434 -25.68 -4.09 -18.83
CA ILE A 434 -24.35 -3.85 -19.41
C ILE A 434 -24.43 -2.90 -20.60
N ILE A 435 -25.27 -3.18 -21.60
CA ILE A 435 -25.27 -2.46 -22.90
C ILE A 435 -26.43 -1.48 -23.08
N GLY A 436 -27.33 -1.39 -22.09
CA GLY A 436 -28.54 -0.58 -22.14
C GLY A 436 -29.79 -1.40 -22.51
N ALA A 437 -30.86 -1.23 -21.73
CA ALA A 437 -32.13 -1.94 -21.94
C ALA A 437 -32.79 -1.63 -23.30
N GLN A 438 -32.62 -0.40 -23.79
CA GLN A 438 -33.16 0.02 -25.09
C GLN A 438 -32.55 -0.79 -26.25
N ARG A 439 -31.21 -0.95 -26.27
CA ARG A 439 -30.50 -1.71 -27.31
C ARG A 439 -30.89 -3.20 -27.30
N VAL A 440 -31.13 -3.76 -26.11
CA VAL A 440 -31.64 -5.14 -25.97
C VAL A 440 -33.07 -5.25 -26.51
N ALA A 441 -33.93 -4.25 -26.28
CA ALA A 441 -35.30 -4.25 -26.76
C ALA A 441 -35.38 -4.08 -28.30
N GLU A 442 -34.54 -3.23 -28.89
CA GLU A 442 -34.45 -2.99 -30.34
C GLU A 442 -34.07 -4.26 -31.12
N GLU A 443 -33.20 -5.11 -30.56
CA GLU A 443 -32.77 -6.39 -31.16
C GLU A 443 -33.11 -7.60 -30.26
N ALA A 444 -34.36 -7.70 -29.77
CA ALA A 444 -34.77 -8.69 -28.75
C ALA A 444 -34.51 -10.16 -29.13
N GLU A 445 -34.75 -10.54 -30.39
CA GLU A 445 -34.49 -11.90 -30.87
C GLU A 445 -32.98 -12.22 -30.84
N ALA A 446 -32.14 -11.29 -31.31
CA ALA A 446 -30.69 -11.46 -31.28
C ALA A 446 -30.14 -11.48 -29.85
N ALA A 447 -30.67 -10.63 -28.96
CA ALA A 447 -30.34 -10.66 -27.54
C ALA A 447 -30.66 -12.02 -26.90
N GLY A 448 -31.83 -12.58 -27.24
CA GLY A 448 -32.23 -13.93 -26.83
C GLY A 448 -31.23 -14.98 -27.32
N ARG A 449 -30.87 -14.95 -28.61
CA ARG A 449 -29.88 -15.88 -29.18
C ARG A 449 -28.52 -15.80 -28.48
N ILE A 450 -28.02 -14.58 -28.20
CA ILE A 450 -26.75 -14.40 -27.48
C ILE A 450 -26.81 -15.07 -26.11
N VAL A 451 -27.87 -14.81 -25.34
CA VAL A 451 -28.02 -15.36 -23.99
C VAL A 451 -28.05 -16.90 -23.99
N GLU A 452 -28.76 -17.51 -24.94
CA GLU A 452 -28.79 -18.98 -25.09
C GLU A 452 -27.42 -19.53 -25.52
N LEU A 453 -26.74 -18.88 -26.47
CA LEU A 453 -25.40 -19.29 -26.93
C LEU A 453 -24.33 -19.14 -25.83
N CYS A 454 -24.54 -18.23 -24.87
CA CYS A 454 -23.75 -18.13 -23.65
C CYS A 454 -24.12 -19.20 -22.60
N GLY A 455 -25.03 -20.13 -22.90
CA GLY A 455 -25.54 -21.13 -21.95
C GLY A 455 -26.24 -20.50 -20.74
N ARG A 456 -26.70 -19.24 -20.87
CA ARG A 456 -27.19 -18.40 -19.75
C ARG A 456 -26.21 -18.32 -18.56
N LEU A 457 -24.93 -18.51 -18.86
CA LEU A 457 -23.86 -18.38 -17.88
C LEU A 457 -23.56 -16.90 -17.65
N SER A 458 -23.57 -16.45 -16.39
CA SER A 458 -23.35 -15.03 -16.06
C SER A 458 -22.05 -14.49 -16.65
N LEU A 459 -20.94 -15.25 -16.56
CA LEU A 459 -19.67 -14.87 -17.17
C LEU A 459 -19.76 -14.74 -18.70
N GLY A 460 -20.42 -15.68 -19.37
CA GLY A 460 -20.59 -15.64 -20.83
C GLY A 460 -21.36 -14.40 -21.28
N VAL A 461 -22.48 -14.10 -20.61
CA VAL A 461 -23.29 -12.89 -20.88
C VAL A 461 -22.49 -11.62 -20.63
N ARG A 462 -21.67 -11.58 -19.56
CA ARG A 462 -20.79 -10.44 -19.26
C ARG A 462 -19.74 -10.22 -20.33
N VAL A 463 -19.11 -11.28 -20.83
CA VAL A 463 -18.13 -11.17 -21.92
C VAL A 463 -18.81 -10.67 -23.20
N ALA A 464 -19.94 -11.25 -23.58
CA ALA A 464 -20.69 -10.83 -24.76
C ALA A 464 -21.13 -9.35 -24.66
N GLY A 465 -21.73 -8.96 -23.54
CA GLY A 465 -22.13 -7.58 -23.27
C GLY A 465 -20.95 -6.61 -23.29
N SER A 466 -19.83 -6.96 -22.65
CA SER A 466 -18.63 -6.12 -22.64
C SER A 466 -18.01 -5.95 -24.03
N ARG A 467 -18.06 -6.99 -24.88
CA ARG A 467 -17.62 -6.90 -26.29
C ARG A 467 -18.51 -5.98 -27.11
N LEU A 468 -19.83 -6.01 -26.88
CA LEU A 468 -20.80 -5.11 -27.54
C LEU A 468 -20.68 -3.67 -27.04
N LEU A 469 -20.32 -3.46 -25.76
CA LEU A 469 -20.04 -2.15 -25.19
C LEU A 469 -18.77 -1.56 -25.82
N ALA A 470 -17.70 -2.35 -25.92
CA ALA A 470 -16.44 -1.95 -26.54
C ALA A 470 -16.56 -1.73 -28.06
N ARG A 471 -17.62 -2.24 -28.69
CA ARG A 471 -17.87 -2.13 -30.14
C ARG A 471 -19.31 -1.69 -30.41
N PRO A 472 -19.63 -0.40 -30.22
CA PRO A 472 -21.00 0.11 -30.39
C PRO A 472 -21.57 -0.10 -31.81
N HIS A 473 -20.69 -0.19 -32.82
CA HIS A 473 -21.07 -0.43 -34.22
C HIS A 473 -21.45 -1.89 -34.54
N TRP A 474 -21.24 -2.84 -33.62
CA TRP A 474 -21.69 -4.22 -33.80
C TRP A 474 -23.18 -4.32 -33.46
N SER A 475 -23.98 -4.90 -34.35
CA SER A 475 -25.34 -5.33 -33.99
C SER A 475 -25.29 -6.53 -33.05
N LEU A 476 -26.35 -6.75 -32.28
CA LEU A 476 -26.49 -7.98 -31.49
C LEU A 476 -26.58 -9.19 -32.42
N GLY A 477 -27.25 -9.05 -33.57
CA GLY A 477 -27.30 -10.08 -34.60
C GLY A 477 -25.92 -10.56 -35.04
N TYR A 478 -25.01 -9.63 -35.33
CA TYR A 478 -23.65 -9.95 -35.75
C TYR A 478 -22.88 -10.76 -34.69
N LEU A 479 -22.97 -10.39 -33.40
CA LEU A 479 -22.32 -11.16 -32.35
C LEU A 479 -22.98 -12.54 -32.16
N ALA A 480 -24.30 -12.63 -32.25
CA ALA A 480 -25.02 -13.90 -32.15
C ALA A 480 -24.54 -14.89 -33.23
N ASP A 481 -24.36 -14.43 -34.47
CA ASP A 481 -23.91 -15.28 -35.58
C ASP A 481 -22.46 -15.75 -35.39
N ARG A 482 -21.58 -14.91 -34.81
CA ARG A 482 -20.23 -15.34 -34.42
C ARG A 482 -20.24 -16.39 -33.31
N LEU A 483 -21.09 -16.22 -32.30
CA LEU A 483 -21.23 -17.16 -31.19
C LEU A 483 -21.87 -18.50 -31.63
N ALA A 484 -22.60 -18.53 -32.73
CA ALA A 484 -23.26 -19.73 -33.22
C ALA A 484 -22.25 -20.82 -33.62
N ASP A 485 -21.08 -20.47 -34.15
CA ASP A 485 -20.04 -21.42 -34.54
C ASP A 485 -19.34 -22.02 -33.30
N GLU A 486 -19.64 -23.29 -32.98
CA GLU A 486 -19.06 -24.00 -31.83
C GLU A 486 -17.52 -24.06 -31.86
N ARG A 487 -16.88 -23.97 -33.03
CA ARG A 487 -15.42 -24.04 -33.16
C ARG A 487 -14.72 -22.82 -32.60
N TYR A 488 -15.39 -21.67 -32.61
CA TYR A 488 -14.84 -20.38 -32.18
C TYR A 488 -15.63 -19.76 -31.03
N ARG A 489 -16.72 -20.40 -30.58
CA ARG A 489 -17.62 -19.86 -29.53
C ARG A 489 -16.84 -19.49 -28.26
N LEU A 490 -15.92 -20.34 -27.81
CA LEU A 490 -15.13 -20.05 -26.62
C LEU A 490 -14.06 -18.96 -26.85
N ASP A 491 -13.59 -18.76 -28.10
CA ASP A 491 -12.73 -17.61 -28.45
C ASP A 491 -13.51 -16.28 -28.38
N GLU A 492 -14.78 -16.30 -28.77
CA GLU A 492 -15.66 -15.14 -28.65
C GLU A 492 -16.04 -14.83 -27.20
N LEU A 493 -16.11 -15.85 -26.34
CA LEU A 493 -16.36 -15.74 -24.89
C LEU A 493 -15.09 -15.48 -24.06
N ARG A 494 -14.17 -14.71 -24.65
CA ARG A 494 -12.97 -14.18 -24.00
C ARG A 494 -12.86 -12.65 -24.15
N LEU A 495 -12.54 -11.98 -23.06
CA LEU A 495 -12.16 -10.57 -23.01
C LEU A 495 -11.28 -10.27 -21.77
N GLY A 496 -9.98 -10.07 -21.97
CA GLY A 496 -9.04 -9.81 -20.86
C GLY A 496 -9.01 -10.96 -19.85
N SER A 497 -9.28 -10.66 -18.58
CA SER A 497 -9.37 -11.64 -17.48
C SER A 497 -10.75 -12.32 -17.35
N MET A 498 -11.71 -11.95 -18.20
CA MET A 498 -12.99 -12.64 -18.32
C MET A 498 -12.89 -13.66 -19.45
N ASP A 499 -12.59 -14.91 -19.10
CA ASP A 499 -12.40 -15.99 -20.05
C ASP A 499 -13.15 -17.24 -19.57
N VAL A 500 -14.15 -17.67 -20.35
CA VAL A 500 -14.92 -18.87 -20.01
C VAL A 500 -14.07 -20.13 -20.18
N ARG A 501 -13.23 -20.19 -21.23
CA ARG A 501 -12.38 -21.34 -21.52
C ARG A 501 -11.38 -21.56 -20.39
N GLU A 502 -10.69 -20.51 -19.95
CA GLU A 502 -9.71 -20.58 -18.85
C GLU A 502 -10.35 -21.09 -17.54
N ARG A 503 -11.59 -20.66 -17.24
CA ARG A 503 -12.31 -21.10 -16.04
C ARG A 503 -12.68 -22.58 -16.08
N LEU A 504 -13.08 -23.08 -17.25
CA LEU A 504 -13.37 -24.50 -17.46
C LEU A 504 -12.10 -25.33 -17.47
N ASP A 505 -11.02 -24.81 -18.05
CA ASP A 505 -9.71 -25.45 -18.10
C ASP A 505 -9.13 -25.68 -16.70
N SER A 506 -9.30 -24.71 -15.79
CA SER A 506 -8.97 -24.89 -14.37
C SER A 506 -9.78 -26.02 -13.72
N SER A 507 -11.08 -26.16 -14.00
CA SER A 507 -11.88 -27.28 -13.47
C SER A 507 -11.46 -28.62 -14.07
N TYR A 508 -11.08 -28.63 -15.34
CA TYR A 508 -10.64 -29.84 -16.05
C TYR A 508 -9.35 -30.41 -15.45
N HIS A 509 -8.36 -29.58 -15.19
CA HIS A 509 -7.08 -30.02 -14.63
C HIS A 509 -7.16 -30.45 -13.14
N GLN A 510 -8.25 -30.14 -12.45
CA GLN A 510 -8.51 -30.65 -11.09
C GLN A 510 -9.07 -32.08 -11.08
N LEU A 511 -9.52 -32.59 -12.23
CA LEU A 511 -9.98 -33.97 -12.34
C LEU A 511 -8.80 -34.94 -12.41
N ALA A 512 -8.99 -36.11 -11.81
CA ALA A 512 -8.14 -37.28 -12.07
C ALA A 512 -8.21 -37.69 -13.56
N ASP A 513 -7.20 -38.42 -14.03
CA ASP A 513 -7.05 -38.82 -15.44
C ASP A 513 -8.29 -39.50 -16.03
N LEU A 514 -8.93 -40.40 -15.27
CA LEU A 514 -10.16 -41.06 -15.71
C LEU A 514 -11.33 -40.09 -15.84
N GLY A 515 -11.43 -39.07 -14.97
CA GLY A 515 -12.43 -38.03 -15.07
C GLY A 515 -12.23 -37.15 -16.30
N GLN A 516 -10.99 -36.77 -16.58
CA GLN A 516 -10.63 -36.02 -17.80
C GLN A 516 -10.99 -36.81 -19.06
N LEU A 517 -10.65 -38.10 -19.09
CA LEU A 517 -10.97 -39.00 -20.20
C LEU A 517 -12.49 -39.18 -20.38
N ALA A 518 -13.21 -39.41 -19.29
CA ALA A 518 -14.67 -39.53 -19.30
C ALA A 518 -15.32 -38.27 -19.85
N LEU A 519 -14.90 -37.09 -19.39
CA LEU A 519 -15.45 -35.81 -19.83
C LEU A 519 -15.31 -35.64 -21.35
N ARG A 520 -14.10 -35.89 -21.90
CA ARG A 520 -13.82 -35.78 -23.33
C ARG A 520 -14.69 -36.72 -24.15
N ARG A 521 -14.78 -38.00 -23.76
CA ARG A 521 -15.51 -39.03 -24.50
C ARG A 521 -17.03 -38.88 -24.39
N LEU A 522 -17.57 -38.57 -23.20
CA LEU A 522 -18.99 -38.33 -22.99
C LEU A 522 -19.49 -37.13 -23.82
N ALA A 523 -18.67 -36.08 -24.00
CA ALA A 523 -19.05 -34.91 -24.78
C ALA A 523 -19.23 -35.19 -26.30
N LEU A 524 -18.67 -36.30 -26.79
CA LEU A 524 -18.80 -36.77 -28.17
C LEU A 524 -20.10 -37.55 -28.43
N LEU A 525 -20.80 -37.99 -27.37
CA LEU A 525 -22.13 -38.60 -27.51
C LEU A 525 -23.07 -37.60 -28.20
N ARG A 526 -23.96 -38.08 -29.06
CA ARG A 526 -24.89 -37.23 -29.84
C ARG A 526 -26.21 -36.91 -29.14
N THR A 527 -26.37 -37.35 -27.88
CA THR A 527 -27.56 -37.09 -27.07
C THR A 527 -27.36 -35.87 -26.15
N PRO A 528 -28.41 -35.07 -25.85
CA PRO A 528 -28.33 -34.00 -24.85
C PRO A 528 -28.22 -34.52 -23.42
N ALA A 529 -28.78 -35.69 -23.11
CA ALA A 529 -28.70 -36.34 -21.80
C ALA A 529 -28.51 -37.85 -21.95
N PHE A 530 -27.67 -38.43 -21.10
CA PHE A 530 -27.29 -39.84 -21.16
C PHE A 530 -27.39 -40.50 -19.78
N PRO A 531 -27.72 -41.80 -19.70
CA PRO A 531 -27.69 -42.54 -18.45
C PRO A 531 -26.29 -42.59 -17.81
N SER A 532 -26.23 -42.71 -16.48
CA SER A 532 -24.96 -42.78 -15.72
C SER A 532 -24.04 -43.92 -16.13
N TRP A 533 -24.59 -45.07 -16.54
CA TRP A 533 -23.82 -46.23 -16.98
C TRP A 533 -22.99 -45.97 -18.25
N CYS A 534 -23.32 -44.94 -19.04
CA CYS A 534 -22.53 -44.58 -20.21
C CYS A 534 -21.08 -44.20 -19.85
N THR A 535 -20.83 -43.70 -18.63
CA THR A 535 -19.48 -43.39 -18.17
C THR A 535 -18.59 -44.64 -18.12
N ALA A 536 -19.12 -45.77 -17.66
CA ALA A 536 -18.38 -47.04 -17.62
C ALA A 536 -18.03 -47.53 -19.03
N GLU A 537 -19.00 -47.45 -19.95
CA GLU A 537 -18.85 -47.90 -21.34
C GLU A 537 -17.80 -47.08 -22.11
N VAL A 538 -17.82 -45.74 -22.01
CA VAL A 538 -16.84 -44.91 -22.72
C VAL A 538 -15.43 -45.03 -22.14
N LEU A 539 -15.30 -45.45 -20.88
CA LEU A 539 -14.02 -45.68 -20.23
C LEU A 539 -13.50 -47.11 -20.39
N GLY A 540 -14.39 -48.09 -20.66
CA GLY A 540 -14.04 -49.51 -20.67
C GLY A 540 -13.74 -50.06 -19.26
N VAL A 541 -14.44 -49.56 -18.24
CA VAL A 541 -14.25 -49.93 -16.82
C VAL A 541 -15.49 -50.62 -16.26
N SER A 542 -15.39 -51.13 -15.02
CA SER A 542 -16.55 -51.70 -14.34
C SER A 542 -17.66 -50.64 -14.14
N ARG A 543 -18.92 -51.09 -14.07
CA ARG A 543 -20.06 -50.19 -13.86
C ARG A 543 -19.90 -49.33 -12.62
N HIS A 544 -19.43 -49.91 -11.52
CA HIS A 544 -19.21 -49.20 -10.26
C HIS A 544 -18.15 -48.10 -10.38
N ALA A 545 -17.01 -48.39 -11.00
CA ALA A 545 -15.96 -47.39 -11.24
C ALA A 545 -16.44 -46.28 -12.20
N GLY A 546 -17.24 -46.62 -13.21
CA GLY A 546 -17.82 -45.62 -14.10
C GLY A 546 -18.87 -44.75 -13.43
N GLU A 547 -19.71 -45.31 -12.55
CA GLU A 547 -20.66 -44.55 -11.73
C GLU A 547 -19.93 -43.57 -10.82
N GLU A 548 -18.87 -44.00 -10.11
CA GLU A 548 -18.03 -43.15 -9.26
C GLU A 548 -17.37 -42.00 -10.04
N VAL A 549 -16.82 -42.28 -11.24
CA VAL A 549 -16.27 -41.23 -12.10
C VAL A 549 -17.36 -40.25 -12.56
N GLY A 550 -18.57 -40.75 -12.86
CA GLY A 550 -19.72 -39.93 -13.23
C GLY A 550 -20.16 -39.00 -12.09
N GLU A 551 -20.25 -39.53 -10.87
CA GLU A 551 -20.55 -38.76 -9.66
C GLU A 551 -19.48 -37.70 -9.39
N ASN A 552 -18.19 -38.04 -9.53
CA ASN A 552 -17.09 -37.08 -9.41
C ASN A 552 -17.20 -35.93 -10.43
N LEU A 553 -17.66 -36.20 -11.66
CA LEU A 553 -17.92 -35.15 -12.66
C LEU A 553 -19.13 -34.26 -12.30
N VAL A 554 -20.14 -34.82 -11.65
CA VAL A 554 -21.28 -34.06 -11.10
C VAL A 554 -20.83 -33.19 -9.94
N ASP A 555 -20.04 -33.73 -9.02
CA ASP A 555 -19.49 -33.00 -7.87
C ASP A 555 -18.56 -31.87 -8.31
N ALA A 556 -17.75 -32.10 -9.34
CA ALA A 556 -16.93 -31.08 -9.99
C ALA A 556 -17.74 -30.03 -10.79
N ARG A 557 -19.07 -30.18 -10.86
CA ARG A 557 -20.01 -29.31 -11.59
C ARG A 557 -19.76 -29.24 -13.10
N LEU A 558 -19.26 -30.33 -13.67
CA LEU A 558 -19.05 -30.49 -15.12
C LEU A 558 -20.17 -31.30 -15.79
N LEU A 559 -20.91 -32.08 -15.00
CA LEU A 559 -22.18 -32.70 -15.37
C LEU A 559 -23.29 -32.28 -14.42
N GLU A 560 -24.53 -32.34 -14.90
CA GLU A 560 -25.75 -32.09 -14.13
C GLU A 560 -26.63 -33.33 -14.15
N ILE A 561 -27.29 -33.62 -13.03
CA ILE A 561 -28.31 -34.66 -12.94
C ILE A 561 -29.65 -34.05 -13.38
N VAL A 562 -30.25 -34.58 -14.45
CA VAL A 562 -31.56 -34.13 -14.95
C VAL A 562 -32.72 -35.02 -14.50
N GLU A 563 -32.45 -36.30 -14.28
CA GLU A 563 -33.43 -37.27 -13.82
C GLU A 563 -32.75 -38.22 -12.83
N SER A 564 -33.42 -38.51 -11.71
CA SER A 564 -32.96 -39.45 -10.70
C SER A 564 -34.13 -40.18 -10.08
N ASP A 565 -34.12 -41.51 -10.11
CA ASP A 565 -35.06 -42.39 -9.39
C ASP A 565 -34.39 -42.93 -8.12
N GLY A 566 -34.26 -42.07 -7.11
CA GLY A 566 -33.64 -42.42 -5.82
C GLY A 566 -32.20 -42.94 -5.93
N GLY A 567 -31.45 -42.47 -6.94
CA GLY A 567 -30.08 -42.90 -7.22
C GLY A 567 -29.93 -44.19 -8.05
N ARG A 568 -31.00 -44.94 -8.32
CA ARG A 568 -30.92 -46.22 -9.06
C ARG A 568 -30.82 -46.06 -10.56
N ARG A 569 -31.41 -44.99 -11.08
CA ARG A 569 -31.31 -44.56 -12.48
C ARG A 569 -31.07 -43.07 -12.47
N GLN A 570 -29.91 -42.66 -12.95
CA GLN A 570 -29.55 -41.26 -13.09
C GLN A 570 -29.27 -40.96 -14.56
N ARG A 571 -29.74 -39.80 -15.01
CA ARG A 571 -29.35 -39.25 -16.32
C ARG A 571 -28.54 -37.98 -16.10
N PHE A 572 -27.41 -37.92 -16.77
CA PHE A 572 -26.51 -36.79 -16.77
C PHE A 572 -26.67 -35.98 -18.05
N ARG A 573 -26.43 -34.67 -17.95
CA ARG A 573 -26.24 -33.79 -19.09
C ARG A 573 -25.01 -32.91 -18.90
N PHE A 574 -24.50 -32.40 -20.00
CA PHE A 574 -23.56 -31.28 -19.96
C PHE A 574 -24.32 -29.96 -19.93
N HIS A 575 -23.71 -28.96 -19.29
CA HIS A 575 -23.97 -27.59 -19.67
C HIS A 575 -23.37 -27.30 -21.06
N ASP A 576 -24.05 -26.53 -21.90
CA ASP A 576 -23.70 -26.35 -23.32
C ASP A 576 -22.25 -25.90 -23.53
N LEU A 577 -21.79 -24.90 -22.76
CA LEU A 577 -20.40 -24.43 -22.85
C LEU A 577 -19.37 -25.45 -22.33
N VAL A 578 -19.74 -26.30 -21.36
CA VAL A 578 -18.86 -27.38 -20.88
C VAL A 578 -18.71 -28.45 -21.97
N ARG A 579 -19.79 -28.75 -22.70
CA ARG A 579 -19.74 -29.68 -23.83
C ARG A 579 -18.85 -29.19 -24.96
N VAL A 580 -18.98 -27.91 -25.33
CA VAL A 580 -18.11 -27.28 -26.34
C VAL A 580 -16.64 -27.37 -25.91
N PHE A 581 -16.35 -27.01 -24.67
CA PHE A 581 -14.99 -27.12 -24.10
C PHE A 581 -14.45 -28.56 -24.12
N ALA A 582 -15.24 -29.53 -23.64
CA ALA A 582 -14.82 -30.92 -23.60
C ALA A 582 -14.55 -31.51 -25.00
N ARG A 583 -15.30 -31.06 -26.02
CA ARG A 583 -15.05 -31.39 -27.43
C ARG A 583 -13.78 -30.77 -27.98
N GLU A 584 -13.44 -29.53 -27.60
CA GLU A 584 -12.15 -28.90 -27.96
C GLU A 584 -10.97 -29.73 -27.40
N LYS A 585 -11.11 -30.34 -26.22
CA LYS A 585 -10.07 -31.17 -25.56
C LYS A 585 -9.98 -32.61 -26.10
N ALA A 586 -11.02 -33.11 -26.77
CA ALA A 586 -11.06 -34.47 -27.28
C ALA A 586 -10.06 -34.67 -28.43
N ASP A 587 -9.19 -35.68 -28.29
CA ASP A 587 -8.18 -36.02 -29.30
C ASP A 587 -8.73 -37.00 -30.36
N GLN A 588 -7.88 -37.39 -31.30
CA GLN A 588 -8.26 -38.32 -32.36
C GLN A 588 -8.59 -39.74 -31.83
N ALA A 589 -7.91 -40.20 -30.78
CA ALA A 589 -8.17 -41.51 -30.19
C ALA A 589 -9.54 -41.56 -29.51
N ASP A 590 -9.95 -40.49 -28.81
CA ASP A 590 -11.29 -40.38 -28.23
C ASP A 590 -12.37 -40.45 -29.31
N ARG A 591 -12.17 -39.75 -30.43
CA ARG A 591 -13.11 -39.70 -31.55
C ARG A 591 -13.29 -41.05 -32.21
N VAL A 592 -12.19 -41.80 -32.42
CA VAL A 592 -12.24 -43.14 -33.02
C VAL A 592 -12.97 -44.13 -32.12
N LEU A 593 -12.73 -44.11 -30.81
CA LEU A 593 -13.35 -45.03 -29.87
C LEU A 593 -14.86 -44.83 -29.78
N VAL A 594 -15.33 -43.58 -29.64
CA VAL A 594 -16.76 -43.29 -29.57
C VAL A 594 -17.46 -43.55 -30.90
N ALA A 595 -16.78 -43.35 -32.04
CA ALA A 595 -17.32 -43.68 -33.36
C ALA A 595 -17.42 -45.21 -33.60
N GLY A 596 -16.47 -45.99 -33.06
CA GLY A 596 -16.45 -47.45 -33.17
C GLY A 596 -17.43 -48.18 -32.24
N ALA A 597 -17.77 -47.57 -31.10
CA ALA A 597 -18.76 -48.07 -30.14
C ALA A 597 -20.20 -47.83 -30.63
N GLY A 598 -20.56 -48.38 -31.79
CA GLY A 598 -21.86 -48.19 -32.47
C GLY A 598 -23.11 -48.40 -31.59
N ALA A 599 -23.00 -49.15 -30.49
CA ALA A 599 -24.07 -49.35 -29.51
C ALA A 599 -24.39 -48.11 -28.64
N LEU A 600 -23.43 -47.21 -28.38
CA LEU A 600 -23.63 -45.98 -27.59
C LEU A 600 -24.27 -44.84 -28.39
N SER A 601 -24.28 -44.96 -29.72
CA SER A 601 -24.90 -43.98 -30.61
C SER A 601 -26.44 -44.05 -30.65
N ALA A 602 -27.03 -45.12 -30.10
CA ALA A 602 -28.46 -45.42 -30.12
C ALA A 602 -29.19 -45.17 -28.78
N VAL A 603 -28.54 -44.59 -27.76
CA VAL A 603 -29.07 -44.43 -26.37
C VAL A 603 -30.12 -43.30 -26.24
N GLY A 604 -30.81 -42.99 -27.32
CA GLY A 604 -31.94 -42.07 -27.36
C GLY A 604 -33.27 -42.83 -27.24
N ASN A 605 -33.52 -43.43 -26.08
CA ASN A 605 -34.86 -43.68 -25.52
C ASN A 605 -34.74 -43.87 -24.01
#